data_AF-A0A558D0V5-F1
#
_entry.id   AF-A0A558D0V5-F1
#
_cell.length_a   1.000
_cell.length_b   1.000
_cell.length_c   1.000
_cell.angle_alpha   90.00
_cell.angle_beta   90.00
_cell.angle_gamma   90.00
#
_symmetry.space_group_name_H-M   'P 1'
#
loop_
_entity.id
_entity.type
_entity.pdbx_description
1 polymer ?
#
loop_
_entity_poly.entity_id
_entity_poly.type
_entity_poly.pdbx_seq_one_letter_code
_entity_poly.pdbx_strand_id
1 'polypeptide(L)'
;MPGHQWFDIESSEDPEELTGDALAFATVLRERTASWASEDVDDLLLPDAGGALIAALSLADPVSHHHLIHFGVHLGEGRVRGDRLHSQLFSLPGHPSGWALTASGDPRELGAEAADWFRTVLRKPVVLYVWLHQGYAYAGRYAFADTGETLIQNYQRGRAPHGQADELIAAGHVHGRGWIQTTGLPRPDLYLHIHGNLDPGLIPPSIPVTTRRGPIAGIWYE
;
A
#
# COMPACT_ATOMS: atom_id res chain seq x y z
N MET A 1 5.08 -12.42 25.86
CA MET A 1 4.21 -12.77 24.73
C MET A 1 5.14 -12.89 23.53
N PRO A 2 5.20 -14.04 22.83
CA PRO A 2 5.91 -14.06 21.56
C PRO A 2 5.23 -13.02 20.68
N GLY A 3 6.01 -12.06 20.15
CA GLY A 3 5.48 -11.04 19.26
C GLY A 3 4.90 -11.69 18.01
N HIS A 4 3.89 -11.04 17.42
CA HIS A 4 3.38 -11.40 16.10
C HIS A 4 4.55 -11.56 15.12
N GLN A 5 4.50 -12.59 14.27
CA GLN A 5 5.60 -12.96 13.39
C GLN A 5 5.08 -13.12 11.97
N TRP A 6 5.69 -12.38 11.04
CA TRP A 6 5.39 -12.48 9.62
C TRP A 6 6.22 -13.56 8.93
N PHE A 7 5.73 -13.96 7.76
CA PHE A 7 6.30 -14.95 6.84
C PHE A 7 6.49 -16.30 7.52
N ASP A 8 5.45 -16.76 8.22
CA ASP A 8 5.51 -18.07 8.84
C ASP A 8 5.49 -19.16 7.76
N ILE A 9 6.58 -19.90 7.72
CA ILE A 9 6.87 -20.92 6.71
C ILE A 9 5.89 -22.09 6.87
N GLU A 10 5.54 -22.43 8.11
CA GLU A 10 4.60 -23.52 8.42
C GLU A 10 3.16 -23.19 8.06
N SER A 11 2.80 -21.90 7.98
CA SER A 11 1.48 -21.43 7.57
C SER A 11 1.40 -21.05 6.10
N SER A 12 2.46 -21.24 5.32
CA SER A 12 2.41 -21.03 3.87
C SER A 12 1.41 -21.99 3.23
N GLU A 13 0.84 -21.60 2.10
CA GLU A 13 -0.21 -22.42 1.44
C GLU A 13 0.31 -23.81 1.06
N ASP A 14 1.58 -23.90 0.65
CA ASP A 14 2.26 -25.14 0.29
C ASP A 14 3.66 -25.21 0.95
N PRO A 15 3.74 -25.56 2.25
CA PRO A 15 4.99 -25.52 3.01
C PRO A 15 6.03 -26.53 2.52
N GLU A 16 5.58 -27.59 1.85
CA GLU A 16 6.44 -28.61 1.25
C GLU A 16 7.16 -28.09 -0.02
N GLU A 17 6.67 -27.02 -0.65
CA GLU A 17 7.29 -26.41 -1.83
C GLU A 17 8.43 -25.43 -1.48
N LEU A 18 8.44 -24.93 -0.25
CA LEU A 18 9.50 -24.05 0.28
C LEU A 18 10.78 -24.84 0.57
N THR A 19 11.60 -25.02 -0.45
CA THR A 19 12.89 -25.71 -0.35
C THR A 19 14.04 -24.87 -0.91
N GLY A 20 15.28 -25.26 -0.62
CA GLY A 20 16.49 -24.65 -1.17
C GLY A 20 16.57 -23.14 -0.97
N ASP A 21 16.69 -22.40 -2.07
CA ASP A 21 16.84 -20.95 -2.10
C ASP A 21 15.63 -20.22 -1.50
N ALA A 22 14.42 -20.70 -1.79
CA ALA A 22 13.18 -20.10 -1.29
C ALA A 22 13.10 -20.19 0.24
N LEU A 23 13.46 -21.35 0.80
CA LEU A 23 13.52 -21.56 2.25
C LEU A 23 14.60 -20.70 2.92
N ALA A 24 15.79 -20.64 2.31
CA ALA A 24 16.90 -19.84 2.83
C ALA A 24 16.56 -18.34 2.85
N PHE A 25 15.91 -17.85 1.80
CA PHE A 25 15.38 -16.50 1.71
C PHE A 25 14.32 -16.23 2.78
N ALA A 26 13.26 -17.06 2.85
CA ALA A 26 12.13 -16.86 3.76
C ALA A 26 12.58 -16.90 5.23
N THR A 27 13.51 -17.78 5.57
CA THR A 27 14.09 -17.88 6.92
C THR A 27 14.76 -16.56 7.32
N VAL A 28 15.63 -16.02 6.48
CA VAL A 28 16.31 -14.75 6.78
C VAL A 28 15.32 -13.59 6.83
N LEU A 29 14.36 -13.54 5.90
CA LEU A 29 13.33 -12.51 5.89
C LEU A 29 12.55 -12.51 7.21
N ARG A 30 12.06 -13.68 7.64
CA ARG A 30 11.34 -13.89 8.92
C ARG A 30 12.19 -13.49 10.13
N GLU A 31 13.46 -13.89 10.18
CA GLU A 31 14.37 -13.51 11.28
C GLU A 31 14.59 -12.00 11.36
N ARG A 32 14.76 -11.34 10.21
CA ARG A 32 15.02 -9.90 10.12
C ARG A 32 13.78 -9.06 10.45
N THR A 33 12.58 -9.55 10.15
CA THR A 33 11.32 -8.85 10.43
C THR A 33 10.82 -9.06 11.87
N ALA A 34 11.22 -10.14 12.54
CA ALA A 34 10.71 -10.54 13.86
C ALA A 34 10.74 -9.44 14.94
N SER A 35 11.69 -8.51 14.88
CA SER A 35 11.82 -7.43 15.88
C SER A 35 10.87 -6.24 15.66
N TRP A 36 10.19 -6.18 14.52
CA TRP A 36 9.30 -5.07 14.13
C TRP A 36 8.03 -5.51 13.40
N ALA A 37 7.75 -6.82 13.37
CA ALA A 37 6.46 -7.34 12.95
C ALA A 37 5.34 -6.84 13.88
N SER A 38 4.18 -6.55 13.31
CA SER A 38 3.02 -5.92 13.97
C SER A 38 1.73 -6.55 13.48
N GLU A 39 0.70 -6.57 14.32
CA GLU A 39 -0.64 -7.06 13.98
C GLU A 39 -1.41 -6.12 13.03
N ASP A 40 -0.94 -4.87 12.87
CA ASP A 40 -1.58 -3.86 12.01
C ASP A 40 -1.21 -4.01 10.51
N VAL A 41 -0.35 -4.97 10.18
CA VAL A 41 0.09 -5.26 8.81
C VAL A 41 -0.05 -6.75 8.59
N ASP A 42 -0.79 -7.11 7.56
CA ASP A 42 -0.92 -8.51 7.17
C ASP A 42 0.28 -8.92 6.32
N ASP A 43 0.75 -10.14 6.50
CA ASP A 43 1.78 -10.73 5.65
C ASP A 43 1.23 -11.87 4.80
N LEU A 44 2.02 -12.22 3.79
CA LEU A 44 1.74 -13.31 2.89
C LEU A 44 3.05 -13.92 2.40
N LEU A 45 3.09 -15.24 2.37
CA LEU A 45 4.17 -16.02 1.78
C LEU A 45 3.57 -17.12 0.93
N LEU A 46 3.69 -17.02 -0.39
CA LEU A 46 3.11 -17.97 -1.33
C LEU A 46 4.05 -18.32 -2.48
N PRO A 47 4.06 -19.58 -2.93
CA PRO A 47 4.68 -19.94 -4.20
C PRO A 47 3.85 -19.38 -5.35
N ASP A 48 4.51 -18.81 -6.35
CA ASP A 48 3.91 -18.40 -7.62
C ASP A 48 3.97 -19.55 -8.63
N ALA A 49 2.99 -19.62 -9.52
CA ALA A 49 2.86 -20.66 -10.54
C ALA A 49 4.07 -20.73 -11.50
N GLY A 50 4.89 -19.67 -11.56
CA GLY A 50 6.16 -19.61 -12.30
C GLY A 50 7.38 -20.18 -11.56
N GLY A 51 7.21 -20.74 -10.36
CA GLY A 51 8.31 -21.21 -9.51
C GLY A 51 9.04 -20.08 -8.76
N ALA A 52 8.48 -18.88 -8.77
CA ALA A 52 8.95 -17.77 -7.95
C ALA A 52 8.30 -17.83 -6.55
N LEU A 53 8.95 -17.31 -5.52
CA LEU A 53 8.35 -17.12 -4.20
C LEU A 53 7.90 -15.68 -4.06
N ILE A 54 6.65 -15.46 -3.64
CA ILE A 54 6.11 -14.14 -3.33
C ILE A 54 6.06 -13.98 -1.82
N ALA A 55 6.75 -12.94 -1.33
CA ALA A 55 6.59 -12.45 0.04
C ALA A 55 5.98 -11.05 -0.03
N ALA A 56 4.89 -10.80 0.68
CA ALA A 56 4.18 -9.52 0.63
C ALA A 56 3.73 -9.06 2.02
N LEU A 57 3.59 -7.74 2.16
CA LEU A 57 2.97 -7.07 3.28
C LEU A 57 1.82 -6.20 2.79
N SER A 58 0.80 -6.07 3.61
CA SER A 58 -0.41 -5.30 3.34
C SER A 58 -0.63 -4.31 4.46
N LEU A 59 -0.49 -3.02 4.16
CA LEU A 59 -0.77 -1.96 5.12
C LEU A 59 -2.25 -1.61 5.06
N ALA A 60 -2.94 -1.66 6.20
CA ALA A 60 -4.32 -1.23 6.31
C ALA A 60 -4.46 0.09 7.09
N ASP A 61 -5.56 0.79 6.85
CA ASP A 61 -5.97 1.88 7.72
C ASP A 61 -6.51 1.30 9.05
N PRO A 62 -5.96 1.69 10.21
CA PRO A 62 -6.34 1.08 11.49
C PRO A 62 -7.78 1.40 11.94
N VAL A 63 -8.41 2.42 11.35
CA VAL A 63 -9.77 2.87 11.70
C VAL A 63 -10.80 2.37 10.71
N SER A 64 -10.52 2.37 9.41
CA SER A 64 -11.46 1.87 8.39
C SER A 64 -11.22 0.42 7.97
N HIS A 65 -10.10 -0.19 8.37
CA HIS A 65 -9.67 -1.53 7.98
C HIS A 65 -9.62 -1.72 6.45
N HIS A 66 -9.35 -0.63 5.72
CA HIS A 66 -9.15 -0.71 4.27
C HIS A 66 -7.68 -1.00 4.01
N HIS A 67 -7.38 -2.04 3.23
CA HIS A 67 -6.03 -2.24 2.71
C HIS A 67 -5.68 -1.06 1.81
N LEU A 68 -4.64 -0.33 2.19
CA LEU A 68 -4.18 0.88 1.52
C LEU A 68 -3.21 0.53 0.40
N ILE A 69 -2.34 -0.44 0.65
CA ILE A 69 -1.33 -0.88 -0.30
C ILE A 69 -0.90 -2.31 0.02
N HIS A 70 -0.75 -3.11 -1.02
CA HIS A 70 0.01 -4.36 -1.01
C HIS A 70 1.37 -4.08 -1.65
N PHE A 71 2.45 -4.53 -1.03
CA PHE A 71 3.79 -4.42 -1.56
C PHE A 71 4.58 -5.63 -1.15
N GLY A 72 5.49 -6.06 -2.01
CA GLY A 72 6.17 -7.32 -1.81
C GLY A 72 7.23 -7.57 -2.85
N VAL A 73 7.87 -8.71 -2.70
CA VAL A 73 8.99 -9.13 -3.52
C VAL A 73 8.69 -10.49 -4.15
N HIS A 74 9.13 -10.62 -5.40
CA HIS A 74 9.17 -11.87 -6.13
C HIS A 74 10.62 -12.36 -6.15
N LEU A 75 10.86 -13.52 -5.57
CA LEU A 75 12.15 -14.23 -5.64
C LEU A 75 12.07 -15.27 -6.76
N GLY A 76 12.96 -15.19 -7.75
CA GLY A 76 13.08 -16.19 -8.80
C GLY A 76 14.44 -16.10 -9.49
N GLU A 77 14.98 -17.24 -9.93
CA GLU A 77 16.25 -17.33 -10.69
C GLU A 77 17.44 -16.59 -10.01
N GLY A 78 17.54 -16.65 -8.68
CA GLY A 78 18.60 -15.96 -7.92
C GLY A 78 18.48 -14.43 -7.92
N ARG A 79 17.26 -13.91 -8.14
CA ARG A 79 16.95 -12.49 -8.18
C ARG A 79 15.73 -12.18 -7.33
N VAL A 80 15.72 -10.99 -6.75
CA VAL A 80 14.53 -10.43 -6.10
C VAL A 80 14.08 -9.17 -6.85
N ARG A 81 12.78 -9.06 -7.09
CA ARG A 81 12.13 -7.87 -7.63
C ARG A 81 11.03 -7.45 -6.67
N GLY A 82 11.13 -6.25 -6.11
CA GLY A 82 10.17 -5.72 -5.15
C GLY A 82 9.48 -4.46 -5.66
N ASP A 83 8.18 -4.37 -5.43
CA ASP A 83 7.40 -3.16 -5.72
C ASP A 83 6.03 -3.22 -5.03
N ARG A 84 5.18 -2.24 -5.32
CA ARG A 84 3.73 -2.33 -5.13
C ARG A 84 3.20 -3.56 -5.88
N LEU A 85 2.27 -4.27 -5.27
CA LEU A 85 1.62 -5.42 -5.86
C LEU A 85 0.16 -5.12 -6.20
N HIS A 86 -0.35 -5.74 -7.25
CA HIS A 86 -1.78 -5.75 -7.53
C HIS A 86 -2.53 -6.47 -6.41
N SER A 87 -3.55 -5.84 -5.81
CA SER A 87 -4.24 -6.36 -4.61
C SER A 87 -4.83 -7.76 -4.71
N GLN A 88 -5.16 -8.23 -5.92
CA GLN A 88 -5.73 -9.57 -6.13
C GLN A 88 -4.76 -10.58 -6.75
N LEU A 89 -3.80 -10.10 -7.53
CA LEU A 89 -2.96 -10.96 -8.35
C LEU A 89 -1.54 -11.05 -7.80
N PHE A 90 -1.21 -10.20 -6.83
CA PHE A 90 0.13 -10.04 -6.26
C PHE A 90 1.23 -9.86 -7.33
N SER A 91 0.87 -9.37 -8.51
CA SER A 91 1.80 -9.13 -9.62
C SER A 91 2.47 -7.77 -9.48
N LEU A 92 3.74 -7.72 -9.90
CA LEU A 92 4.49 -6.47 -10.02
C LEU A 92 3.94 -5.61 -11.17
N PRO A 93 4.05 -4.28 -11.09
CA PRO A 93 3.62 -3.39 -12.15
C PRO A 93 4.48 -3.57 -13.41
N GLY A 94 3.91 -3.24 -14.57
CA GLY A 94 4.65 -3.27 -15.83
C GLY A 94 5.80 -2.26 -15.89
N HIS A 95 5.75 -1.20 -15.09
CA HIS A 95 6.81 -0.20 -14.95
C HIS A 95 7.17 -0.07 -13.46
N PRO A 96 8.47 -0.16 -13.08
CA PRO A 96 8.88 -0.02 -11.69
C PRO A 96 8.52 1.34 -11.10
N SER A 97 8.09 1.35 -9.85
CA SER A 97 7.90 2.58 -9.08
C SER A 97 9.25 3.23 -8.71
N GLY A 98 9.19 4.46 -8.19
CA GLY A 98 10.37 5.17 -7.69
C GLY A 98 11.01 4.54 -6.45
N TRP A 99 10.39 3.50 -5.88
CA TRP A 99 10.87 2.78 -4.71
C TRP A 99 10.99 1.28 -4.96
N ALA A 100 10.98 0.84 -6.22
CA ALA A 100 11.18 -0.54 -6.59
C ALA A 100 12.54 -1.09 -6.13
N LEU A 101 12.57 -2.36 -5.75
CA LEU A 101 13.77 -3.14 -5.44
C LEU A 101 14.12 -4.03 -6.63
N THR A 102 15.40 -4.12 -6.96
CA THR A 102 15.92 -5.15 -7.87
C THR A 102 17.30 -5.55 -7.40
N ALA A 103 17.48 -6.82 -7.10
CA ALA A 103 18.73 -7.38 -6.61
C ALA A 103 18.96 -8.79 -7.15
N SER A 104 20.21 -9.24 -7.14
CA SER A 104 20.62 -10.58 -7.56
C SER A 104 21.76 -11.06 -6.70
N GLY A 105 21.77 -12.33 -6.30
CA GLY A 105 22.82 -12.85 -5.43
C GLY A 105 22.39 -14.06 -4.62
N ASP A 106 23.03 -14.23 -3.47
CA ASP A 106 22.73 -15.30 -2.53
C ASP A 106 21.33 -15.11 -1.90
N PRO A 107 20.52 -16.17 -1.78
CA PRO A 107 19.16 -16.07 -1.25
C PRO A 107 19.07 -15.46 0.15
N ARG A 108 20.09 -15.65 1.01
CA ARG A 108 20.11 -15.07 2.36
C ARG A 108 20.36 -13.57 2.30
N GLU A 109 21.26 -13.13 1.42
CA GLU A 109 21.51 -11.71 1.18
C GLU A 109 20.27 -11.03 0.61
N LEU A 110 19.61 -11.66 -0.36
CA LEU A 110 18.35 -11.18 -0.92
C LEU A 110 17.24 -11.08 0.13
N GLY A 111 17.17 -12.04 1.07
CA GLY A 111 16.22 -12.01 2.19
C GLY A 111 16.46 -10.83 3.13
N ALA A 112 17.72 -10.51 3.40
CA ALA A 112 18.08 -9.35 4.21
C ALA A 112 17.76 -8.03 3.49
N GLU A 113 18.06 -7.93 2.20
CA GLU A 113 17.79 -6.75 1.38
C GLU A 113 16.28 -6.50 1.24
N ALA A 114 15.50 -7.57 1.01
CA ALA A 114 14.04 -7.50 1.02
C ALA A 114 13.51 -7.00 2.36
N ALA A 115 14.03 -7.48 3.49
CA ALA A 115 13.62 -7.01 4.82
C ALA A 115 13.90 -5.51 5.03
N ASP A 116 15.08 -5.03 4.63
CA ASP A 116 15.44 -3.62 4.72
C ASP A 116 14.57 -2.74 3.80
N TRP A 117 14.23 -3.25 2.62
CA TRP A 117 13.29 -2.62 1.70
C TRP A 117 11.87 -2.56 2.27
N PHE A 118 11.32 -3.66 2.79
CA PHE A 118 10.02 -3.69 3.47
C PHE A 118 9.93 -2.66 4.58
N ARG A 119 10.98 -2.58 5.42
CA ARG A 119 11.08 -1.59 6.49
C ARG A 119 11.10 -0.16 5.96
N THR A 120 11.70 0.07 4.80
CA THR A 120 11.73 1.39 4.16
C THR A 120 10.35 1.79 3.65
N VAL A 121 9.65 0.86 2.96
CA VAL A 121 8.29 1.10 2.47
C VAL A 121 7.31 1.33 3.62
N LEU A 122 7.36 0.51 4.66
CA LEU A 122 6.53 0.69 5.87
C LEU A 122 6.79 1.99 6.61
N ARG A 123 7.95 2.61 6.47
CA ARG A 123 8.21 3.91 7.13
C ARG A 123 7.66 5.09 6.36
N LYS A 124 7.22 4.90 5.11
CA LYS A 124 6.66 5.98 4.30
C LYS A 124 5.42 6.55 4.98
N PRO A 125 5.34 7.88 5.12
CA PRO A 125 4.19 8.51 5.75
C PRO A 125 2.97 8.39 4.85
N VAL A 126 1.84 7.94 5.40
CA VAL A 126 0.55 7.84 4.70
C VAL A 126 -0.42 8.84 5.29
N VAL A 127 -1.13 9.53 4.39
CA VAL A 127 -2.11 10.55 4.73
C VAL A 127 -3.41 10.29 3.98
N LEU A 128 -4.50 10.81 4.54
CA LEU A 128 -5.79 10.84 3.91
C LEU A 128 -6.24 12.29 3.69
N TYR A 129 -6.52 12.61 2.43
CA TYR A 129 -7.23 13.81 2.03
C TYR A 129 -8.73 13.52 1.90
N VAL A 130 -9.58 14.41 2.42
CA VAL A 130 -11.04 14.27 2.35
C VAL A 130 -11.67 15.54 1.81
N TRP A 131 -12.64 15.38 0.91
CA TRP A 131 -13.47 16.45 0.39
C TRP A 131 -14.91 16.29 0.85
N LEU A 132 -15.49 17.37 1.36
CA LEU A 132 -16.81 17.43 1.96
C LEU A 132 -17.77 18.25 1.10
N HIS A 133 -19.01 17.82 1.05
CA HIS A 133 -20.12 18.61 0.52
C HIS A 133 -21.31 18.43 1.44
N GLN A 134 -21.89 19.55 1.89
CA GLN A 134 -23.00 19.56 2.86
C GLN A 134 -22.70 18.73 4.14
N GLY A 135 -21.44 18.73 4.58
CA GLY A 135 -20.99 18.00 5.77
C GLY A 135 -20.72 16.50 5.55
N TYR A 136 -20.85 15.99 4.33
CA TYR A 136 -20.58 14.59 4.01
C TYR A 136 -19.37 14.45 3.09
N ALA A 137 -18.53 13.44 3.36
CA ALA A 137 -17.44 13.10 2.45
C ALA A 137 -18.02 12.62 1.11
N TYR A 138 -17.60 13.27 0.03
CA TYR A 138 -17.89 12.86 -1.35
C TYR A 138 -16.65 12.37 -2.08
N ALA A 139 -15.45 12.66 -1.59
CA ALA A 139 -14.22 12.08 -2.12
C ALA A 139 -13.19 11.86 -1.00
N GLY A 140 -12.31 10.90 -1.21
CA GLY A 140 -11.20 10.59 -0.32
C GLY A 140 -10.00 10.08 -1.11
N ARG A 141 -8.79 10.39 -0.65
CA ARG A 141 -7.54 9.95 -1.29
C ARG A 141 -6.50 9.64 -0.23
N TYR A 142 -6.09 8.37 -0.16
CA TYR A 142 -4.89 7.98 0.56
C TYR A 142 -3.67 8.18 -0.34
N ALA A 143 -2.61 8.74 0.21
CA ALA A 143 -1.39 8.98 -0.52
C ALA A 143 -0.17 8.88 0.40
N PHE A 144 0.98 8.58 -0.20
CA PHE A 144 2.26 8.83 0.45
C PHE A 144 2.47 10.35 0.58
N ALA A 145 2.78 10.82 1.79
CA ALA A 145 2.91 12.25 2.06
C ALA A 145 4.21 12.87 1.51
N ASP A 146 5.26 12.05 1.40
CA ASP A 146 6.58 12.45 0.88
C ASP A 146 6.58 12.59 -0.65
N THR A 147 5.92 11.68 -1.37
CA THR A 147 5.90 11.68 -2.85
C THR A 147 4.60 12.23 -3.43
N GLY A 148 3.52 12.27 -2.66
CA GLY A 148 2.18 12.57 -3.16
C GLY A 148 1.59 11.46 -4.03
N GLU A 149 2.21 10.27 -4.08
CA GLU A 149 1.71 9.11 -4.84
C GLU A 149 0.39 8.60 -4.26
N THR A 150 -0.62 8.40 -5.10
CA THR A 150 -1.93 7.86 -4.67
C THR A 150 -1.81 6.37 -4.35
N LEU A 151 -2.30 5.98 -3.18
CA LEU A 151 -2.44 4.58 -2.79
C LEU A 151 -3.80 4.05 -3.23
N ILE A 152 -4.86 4.63 -2.69
CA ILE A 152 -6.25 4.36 -3.08
C ILE A 152 -7.05 5.66 -2.99
N GLN A 153 -8.14 5.74 -3.73
CA GLN A 153 -9.04 6.89 -3.74
C GLN A 153 -10.49 6.48 -3.98
N ASN A 154 -11.40 7.38 -3.64
CA ASN A 154 -12.83 7.19 -3.75
C ASN A 154 -13.47 8.51 -4.22
N TYR A 155 -14.49 8.38 -5.07
CA TYR A 155 -15.36 9.48 -5.46
C TYR A 155 -16.83 9.05 -5.51
N GLN A 156 -17.69 9.78 -4.80
CA GLN A 156 -19.13 9.56 -4.73
C GLN A 156 -19.89 10.67 -5.48
N ARG A 157 -20.21 10.41 -6.75
CA ARG A 157 -20.95 11.37 -7.59
C ARG A 157 -22.24 11.89 -6.95
N GLY A 158 -23.01 11.01 -6.29
CA GLY A 158 -24.28 11.38 -5.66
C GLY A 158 -24.17 12.29 -4.44
N ARG A 159 -22.95 12.50 -3.90
CA ARG A 159 -22.69 13.42 -2.79
C ARG A 159 -21.85 14.62 -3.20
N ALA A 160 -21.31 14.63 -4.42
CA ALA A 160 -20.50 15.72 -4.90
C ALA A 160 -21.35 16.98 -5.18
N PRO A 161 -20.74 18.17 -5.20
CA PRO A 161 -21.42 19.37 -5.68
C PRO A 161 -22.00 19.15 -7.09
N HIS A 162 -23.14 19.78 -7.36
CA HIS A 162 -23.78 19.70 -8.67
C HIS A 162 -22.82 20.17 -9.79
N GLY A 163 -22.70 19.38 -10.86
CA GLY A 163 -21.81 19.67 -11.99
C GLY A 163 -20.35 19.26 -11.80
N GLN A 164 -19.88 19.04 -10.56
CA GLN A 164 -18.47 18.71 -10.26
C GLN A 164 -17.99 17.46 -11.02
N ALA A 165 -18.84 16.41 -11.06
CA ALA A 165 -18.48 15.18 -11.75
C ALA A 165 -18.38 15.39 -13.27
N ASP A 166 -19.26 16.19 -13.86
CA ASP A 166 -19.28 16.46 -15.29
C ASP A 166 -18.06 17.31 -15.69
N GLU A 167 -17.69 18.27 -14.86
CA GLU A 167 -16.46 19.07 -15.03
C GLU A 167 -15.20 18.19 -15.00
N LEU A 168 -15.09 17.28 -14.03
CA LEU A 168 -13.96 16.35 -13.94
C LEU A 168 -13.89 15.42 -15.14
N ILE A 169 -15.04 14.92 -15.61
CA ILE A 169 -15.13 14.08 -16.81
C ILE A 169 -14.70 14.88 -18.05
N ALA A 170 -15.20 16.10 -18.20
CA ALA A 170 -14.84 16.98 -19.31
C ALA A 170 -13.34 17.33 -19.31
N ALA A 171 -12.73 17.45 -18.13
CA ALA A 171 -11.30 17.65 -17.95
C ALA A 171 -10.46 16.37 -18.12
N GLY A 172 -11.07 15.22 -18.39
CA GLY A 172 -10.38 13.95 -18.61
C GLY A 172 -9.94 13.23 -17.33
N HIS A 173 -10.46 13.62 -16.16
CA HIS A 173 -10.18 12.97 -14.87
C HIS A 173 -11.02 11.72 -14.63
N VAL A 174 -11.40 11.02 -15.70
CA VAL A 174 -12.13 9.75 -15.65
C VAL A 174 -11.24 8.64 -16.21
N HIS A 175 -11.23 7.48 -15.54
CA HIS A 175 -10.50 6.29 -15.95
C HIS A 175 -11.41 5.08 -16.03
N GLY A 176 -11.08 4.14 -16.93
CA GLY A 176 -11.72 2.82 -17.03
C GLY A 176 -13.26 2.89 -16.97
N ARG A 177 -13.85 2.12 -16.05
CA ARG A 177 -15.31 1.93 -15.85
C ARG A 177 -16.03 3.18 -15.27
N GLY A 178 -15.65 4.39 -15.70
CA GLY A 178 -16.24 5.65 -15.26
C GLY A 178 -15.74 6.12 -13.89
N TRP A 179 -14.57 5.67 -13.46
CA TRP A 179 -13.98 6.03 -12.17
C TRP A 179 -13.42 7.45 -12.23
N ILE A 180 -13.96 8.33 -11.39
CA ILE A 180 -13.52 9.71 -11.31
C ILE A 180 -12.33 9.77 -10.35
N GLN A 181 -11.20 10.26 -10.87
CA GLN A 181 -9.98 10.50 -10.13
C GLN A 181 -10.18 11.70 -9.18
N THR A 182 -9.46 11.70 -8.08
CA THR A 182 -9.42 12.86 -7.17
C THR A 182 -8.53 13.99 -7.68
N THR A 183 -7.71 13.72 -8.71
CA THR A 183 -7.00 14.73 -9.47
C THR A 183 -7.99 15.71 -10.11
N GLY A 184 -7.73 17.01 -9.97
CA GLY A 184 -8.59 18.07 -10.49
C GLY A 184 -9.71 18.51 -9.52
N LEU A 185 -9.87 17.83 -8.38
CA LEU A 185 -10.72 18.35 -7.31
C LEU A 185 -10.18 19.66 -6.74
N PRO A 186 -11.05 20.48 -6.12
CA PRO A 186 -10.60 21.64 -5.36
C PRO A 186 -9.67 21.21 -4.21
N ARG A 187 -9.22 22.17 -3.42
CA ARG A 187 -8.47 21.88 -2.19
C ARG A 187 -9.29 20.94 -1.26
N PRO A 188 -8.69 19.91 -0.65
CA PRO A 188 -9.39 19.09 0.33
C PRO A 188 -9.76 19.89 1.58
N ASP A 189 -10.84 19.47 2.24
CA ASP A 189 -11.34 20.11 3.46
C ASP A 189 -10.64 19.59 4.71
N LEU A 190 -10.22 18.32 4.70
CA LEU A 190 -9.56 17.66 5.83
C LEU A 190 -8.29 16.94 5.40
N TYR A 191 -7.35 16.87 6.33
CA TYR A 191 -6.12 16.10 6.25
C TYR A 191 -5.97 15.25 7.51
N LEU A 192 -5.67 13.97 7.34
CA LEU A 192 -5.44 13.04 8.44
C LEU A 192 -4.13 12.29 8.24
N HIS A 193 -3.33 12.23 9.29
CA HIS A 193 -2.19 11.32 9.36
C HIS A 193 -2.69 9.91 9.64
N ILE A 194 -2.28 8.94 8.82
CA ILE A 194 -2.71 7.55 8.93
C ILE A 194 -1.59 6.67 9.47
N HIS A 195 -0.38 6.80 8.92
CA HIS A 195 0.74 5.92 9.23
C HIS A 195 2.09 6.60 8.98
N GLY A 196 3.14 6.09 9.65
CA GLY A 196 4.52 6.51 9.45
C GLY A 196 4.89 7.79 10.21
N ASN A 197 6.08 8.32 9.93
CA ASN A 197 6.53 9.59 10.52
C ASN A 197 6.31 10.71 9.52
N LEU A 198 5.40 11.62 9.83
CA LEU A 198 5.25 12.86 9.09
C LEU A 198 6.27 13.89 9.55
N ASP A 199 7.06 14.41 8.61
CA ASP A 199 7.70 15.71 8.80
C ASP A 199 6.61 16.79 8.83
N PRO A 200 6.51 17.62 9.89
CA PRO A 200 5.56 18.72 9.95
C PRO A 200 5.61 19.67 8.73
N GLY A 201 6.74 19.77 8.03
CA GLY A 201 6.92 20.59 6.83
C GLY A 201 6.16 20.11 5.59
N LEU A 202 5.66 18.86 5.59
CA LEU A 202 4.88 18.28 4.48
C LEU A 202 3.37 18.50 4.63
N ILE A 203 2.92 19.03 5.77
CA ILE A 203 1.49 19.29 6.01
C ILE A 203 1.06 20.56 5.27
N PRO A 204 0.03 20.52 4.41
CA PRO A 204 -0.48 21.73 3.78
C PRO A 204 -0.94 22.76 4.84
N PRO A 205 -0.33 23.96 4.93
CA PRO A 205 -0.40 24.84 6.10
C PRO A 205 -1.78 25.46 6.39
N SER A 206 -2.79 25.15 5.57
CA SER A 206 -4.14 25.74 5.65
C SER A 206 -5.27 24.71 5.59
N ILE A 207 -4.95 23.41 5.60
CA ILE A 207 -5.98 22.36 5.77
C ILE A 207 -6.04 22.00 7.24
N PRO A 208 -7.23 22.05 7.87
CA PRO A 208 -7.41 21.55 9.22
C PRO A 208 -6.96 20.09 9.34
N VAL A 209 -5.96 19.86 10.20
CA VAL A 209 -5.59 18.51 10.61
C VAL A 209 -6.62 18.03 11.61
N THR A 210 -7.23 16.87 11.35
CA THR A 210 -8.25 16.28 12.22
C THR A 210 -7.90 14.83 12.53
N THR A 211 -8.38 14.34 13.67
CA THR A 211 -8.35 12.91 14.03
C THR A 211 -9.67 12.21 13.71
N ARG A 212 -10.67 12.94 13.23
CA ARG A 212 -12.01 12.43 12.90
C ARG A 212 -12.39 12.81 11.48
N ARG A 213 -12.75 11.81 10.68
CA ARG A 213 -13.18 11.94 9.28
C ARG A 213 -14.65 11.57 9.02
N GLY A 214 -15.32 10.94 9.99
CA GLY A 214 -16.65 10.33 9.78
C GLY A 214 -16.59 9.14 8.80
N PRO A 215 -17.72 8.50 8.48
CA PRO A 215 -17.75 7.40 7.52
C PRO A 215 -17.52 7.94 6.09
N ILE A 216 -16.47 7.44 5.43
CA ILE A 216 -16.24 7.66 4.00
C ILE A 216 -16.76 6.42 3.28
N ALA A 217 -17.93 6.54 2.69
CA ALA A 217 -18.60 5.43 2.02
C ALA A 217 -18.12 5.27 0.56
N GLY A 218 -18.47 4.16 -0.08
CA GLY A 218 -18.29 3.96 -1.51
C GLY A 218 -17.12 3.02 -1.85
N ILE A 219 -16.85 2.90 -3.14
CA ILE A 219 -15.83 1.99 -3.65
C ILE A 219 -14.49 2.73 -3.72
N TRP A 220 -13.44 2.11 -3.20
CA TRP A 220 -12.08 2.58 -3.28
C TRP A 220 -11.36 1.92 -4.45
N TYR A 221 -10.56 2.70 -5.15
CA TYR A 221 -9.83 2.30 -6.33
C TYR A 221 -8.37 2.68 -6.18
N GLU A 222 -7.49 1.77 -6.60
CA GLU A 222 -6.05 1.99 -6.71
C GLU A 222 -5.69 2.97 -7.83
#